data_AF-A0A2I1RKD6-F1
#
_entry.id   AF-A0A2I1RKD6-F1
#
_cell.length_a   1.000
_cell.length_b   1.000
_cell.length_c   1.000
_cell.angle_alpha   90.00
_cell.angle_beta   90.00
_cell.angle_gamma   90.00
#
_symmetry.space_group_name_H-M   'P 1'
#
loop_
_entity.id
_entity.type
_entity.pdbx_description
1 polymer ?
#
loop_
_entity_poly.entity_id
_entity_poly.type
_entity_poly.pdbx_seq_one_letter_code
_entity_poly.pdbx_strand_id
1 'polypeptide(L)'
;MGDSYTLNWQAIYLVGTLIVALLIAYESIVLKKNLGKLPKSTLFNVSSILETVWLMVSVVAIYYGGFSSIAKVVPFAYILYSIFGWIYGFYLLKDQAGDIKDVDDMSMPIKYMDYSLSFSLVITVTSIAIFINMLMNGVIAFNVA
;
A
#
# COMPACT_ATOMS: atom_id res chain seq x y z
N MET A 1 23.12 32.35 3.45
CA MET A 1 22.94 31.31 2.42
C MET A 1 22.06 30.26 3.06
N GLY A 2 20.76 30.25 2.71
CA GLY A 2 19.81 29.35 3.35
C GLY A 2 20.02 27.94 2.83
N ASP A 3 20.17 26.97 3.73
CA ASP A 3 20.21 25.56 3.39
C ASP A 3 18.91 25.19 2.68
N SER A 4 18.98 25.06 1.36
CA SER A 4 17.87 24.55 0.58
C SER A 4 17.67 23.09 0.96
N TYR A 5 16.67 22.81 1.81
CA TYR A 5 16.16 21.46 2.01
C TYR A 5 15.70 20.92 0.66
N THR A 6 16.57 20.19 -0.04
CA THR A 6 16.18 19.51 -1.28
C THR A 6 15.27 18.36 -0.88
N LEU A 7 13.97 18.61 -0.93
CA LEU A 7 12.94 17.63 -0.64
C LEU A 7 13.14 16.40 -1.53
N ASN A 8 13.61 15.29 -0.95
CA ASN A 8 13.84 14.07 -1.73
C ASN A 8 12.50 13.36 -1.98
N TRP A 9 11.95 13.56 -3.18
CA TRP A 9 10.65 13.02 -3.58
C TRP A 9 10.57 11.49 -3.49
N GLN A 10 11.67 10.78 -3.78
CA GLN A 10 11.74 9.32 -3.64
C GLN A 10 11.62 8.92 -2.16
N ALA A 11 12.31 9.62 -1.26
CA ALA A 11 12.22 9.37 0.18
C ALA A 11 10.79 9.55 0.72
N ILE A 12 10.12 10.62 0.30
CA ILE A 12 8.73 10.90 0.69
C ILE A 12 7.80 9.80 0.21
N TYR A 13 7.94 9.39 -1.04
CA TYR A 13 7.12 8.33 -1.59
C TYR A 13 7.34 7.01 -0.84
N LEU A 14 8.59 6.66 -0.50
CA LEU A 14 8.89 5.45 0.28
C LEU A 14 8.25 5.50 1.67
N VAL A 15 8.37 6.63 2.37
CA VAL A 15 7.74 6.81 3.69
C VAL A 15 6.22 6.77 3.60
N GLY A 16 5.62 7.45 2.64
CA GLY A 16 4.18 7.39 2.43
C GLY A 16 3.68 5.99 2.08
N THR A 17 4.45 5.25 1.29
CA THR A 17 4.15 3.85 0.95
C THR A 17 4.27 2.95 2.18
N LEU A 18 5.19 3.21 3.11
CA LEU A 18 5.25 2.51 4.40
C LEU A 18 3.99 2.77 5.23
N ILE A 19 3.51 4.01 5.29
CA ILE A 19 2.27 4.33 6.01
C ILE A 19 1.10 3.56 5.40
N VAL A 20 0.98 3.56 4.07
CA VAL A 20 -0.09 2.83 3.37
C VAL A 20 0.03 1.31 3.56
N ALA A 21 1.25 0.77 3.56
CA ALA A 21 1.46 -0.66 3.85
C ALA A 21 0.99 -1.03 5.27
N LEU A 22 1.26 -0.19 6.27
CA LEU A 22 0.77 -0.42 7.63
C LEU A 22 -0.76 -0.35 7.72
N LEU A 23 -1.38 0.52 6.93
CA LEU A 23 -2.83 0.63 6.81
C LEU A 23 -3.45 -0.65 6.20
N ILE A 24 -2.88 -1.16 5.11
CA ILE A 24 -3.30 -2.45 4.49
C ILE A 24 -3.18 -3.60 5.49
N ALA A 25 -2.06 -3.65 6.24
CA ALA A 25 -1.85 -4.65 7.27
C ALA A 25 -2.90 -4.56 8.37
N TYR A 26 -3.19 -3.34 8.84
CA TYR A 26 -4.23 -3.06 9.82
C TYR A 26 -5.60 -3.52 9.34
N GLU A 27 -6.02 -3.14 8.13
CA GLU A 27 -7.31 -3.53 7.54
C GLU A 27 -7.45 -5.04 7.47
N SER A 28 -6.41 -5.72 6.98
CA SER A 28 -6.37 -7.18 6.86
C SER A 28 -6.55 -7.87 8.22
N ILE A 29 -5.92 -7.34 9.27
CA ILE A 29 -6.02 -7.87 10.64
C ILE A 29 -7.42 -7.61 11.22
N VAL A 30 -7.98 -6.42 11.02
CA VAL A 30 -9.32 -6.07 11.52
C VAL A 30 -10.40 -6.89 10.83
N LEU A 31 -10.33 -7.04 9.50
CA LEU A 31 -11.26 -7.88 8.75
C LEU A 31 -11.19 -9.33 9.21
N LYS A 32 -9.99 -9.88 9.43
CA LYS A 32 -9.82 -11.25 9.96
C LYS A 32 -10.48 -11.42 11.33
N LYS A 33 -10.32 -10.44 12.22
CA LYS A 33 -10.97 -10.44 13.54
C LYS A 33 -12.49 -10.35 13.45
N ASN A 34 -13.02 -9.71 12.41
CA ASN A 34 -14.45 -9.55 12.18
C ASN A 34 -15.05 -10.58 11.20
N LEU A 35 -14.38 -11.74 11.02
CA LEU A 35 -14.82 -12.82 10.12
C LEU A 35 -15.07 -12.35 8.66
N GLY A 36 -14.29 -11.38 8.20
CA GLY A 36 -14.41 -10.79 6.86
C GLY A 36 -15.51 -9.73 6.73
N LYS A 37 -16.28 -9.44 7.78
CA LYS A 37 -17.31 -8.39 7.72
C LYS A 37 -16.67 -7.00 7.76
N LEU A 38 -17.18 -6.11 6.92
CA LEU A 38 -16.71 -4.73 6.84
C LEU A 38 -16.93 -3.99 8.18
N PRO A 39 -15.88 -3.43 8.80
CA PRO A 39 -16.02 -2.63 10.01
C PRO A 39 -16.69 -1.30 9.69
N LYS A 40 -17.59 -0.83 10.56
CA LYS A 40 -18.19 0.52 10.42
C LYS A 40 -17.31 1.64 10.97
N SER A 41 -15.99 1.42 11.08
CA SER A 41 -15.08 2.40 11.67
C SER A 41 -14.62 3.43 10.62
N THR A 42 -14.58 4.71 11.01
CA THR A 42 -14.11 5.79 10.15
C THR A 42 -12.68 5.57 9.67
N LEU A 43 -11.83 4.98 10.53
CA LEU A 43 -10.43 4.71 10.20
C LEU A 43 -10.31 3.68 9.07
N PHE A 44 -11.14 2.63 9.07
CA PHE A 44 -11.17 1.64 7.99
C PHE A 44 -11.55 2.31 6.66
N ASN A 45 -12.61 3.11 6.64
CA ASN A 45 -13.04 3.80 5.42
C ASN A 45 -11.98 4.78 4.88
N VAL A 46 -11.34 5.56 5.75
CA VAL A 46 -10.28 6.50 5.35
C VAL A 46 -9.07 5.75 4.81
N SER A 47 -8.69 4.65 5.46
CA SER A 47 -7.60 3.79 5.05
C SER A 47 -7.82 3.23 3.64
N SER A 48 -9.00 2.70 3.34
CA SER A 48 -9.29 2.10 2.02
C SER A 48 -9.29 3.16 0.90
N ILE A 49 -9.73 4.38 1.21
CA ILE A 49 -9.63 5.52 0.27
C ILE A 49 -8.17 5.87 0.03
N LEU A 50 -7.36 5.95 1.09
CA LEU A 50 -5.94 6.26 0.97
C LEU A 50 -5.21 5.21 0.13
N GLU A 51 -5.49 3.93 0.29
CA GLU A 51 -4.91 2.85 -0.53
C GLU A 51 -5.19 3.04 -2.02
N THR A 52 -6.44 3.39 -2.35
CA THR A 52 -6.87 3.64 -3.73
C THR A 52 -6.22 4.90 -4.30
N VAL A 53 -6.15 5.98 -3.52
CA VAL A 53 -5.45 7.21 -3.92
C VAL A 53 -3.96 6.93 -4.11
N TRP A 54 -3.37 6.10 -3.26
CA TRP A 54 -1.95 5.76 -3.34
C TRP A 54 -1.60 4.96 -4.59
N LEU A 55 -2.54 4.18 -5.14
CA LEU A 55 -2.38 3.55 -6.45
C LEU A 55 -2.17 4.60 -7.54
N MET A 56 -2.99 5.67 -7.55
CA MET A 56 -2.86 6.77 -8.50
C MET A 56 -1.54 7.51 -8.30
N VAL A 57 -1.15 7.79 -7.06
CA VAL A 57 0.15 8.39 -6.71
C VAL A 57 1.30 7.51 -7.22
N SER A 58 1.19 6.18 -7.10
CA SER A 58 2.21 5.23 -7.55
C SER A 58 2.36 5.24 -9.07
N VAL A 59 1.26 5.32 -9.82
CA VAL A 59 1.31 5.49 -11.28
C VAL A 59 2.03 6.80 -11.63
N VAL A 60 1.66 7.91 -11.00
CA VAL A 60 2.32 9.21 -11.23
C VAL A 60 3.80 9.15 -10.87
N ALA A 61 4.17 8.46 -9.79
CA ALA A 61 5.56 8.32 -9.34
C ALA A 61 6.44 7.62 -10.38
N ILE A 62 5.93 6.61 -11.09
CA ILE A 62 6.69 5.91 -12.15
C ILE A 62 7.01 6.83 -13.32
N TYR A 63 6.02 7.61 -13.79
CA TYR A 63 6.15 8.39 -15.01
C TYR A 63 6.76 9.78 -14.78
N TYR A 64 6.45 10.41 -13.65
CA TYR A 64 6.81 11.82 -13.38
C TYR A 64 7.72 12.01 -12.17
N GLY A 65 7.95 10.99 -11.35
CA GLY A 65 8.67 11.14 -10.08
C GLY A 65 10.19 11.27 -10.18
N GLY A 66 10.80 11.04 -11.36
CA GLY A 66 12.26 11.07 -11.51
C GLY A 66 13.00 10.02 -10.66
N PHE A 67 12.39 8.86 -10.45
CA PHE A 67 12.93 7.82 -9.58
C PHE A 67 14.15 7.14 -10.20
N SER A 68 15.14 6.78 -9.38
CA SER A 68 16.20 5.86 -9.78
C SER A 68 15.61 4.50 -10.17
N SER A 69 16.29 3.75 -11.05
CA SER A 69 15.80 2.45 -11.53
C SER A 69 15.47 1.48 -10.38
N ILE A 70 16.26 1.50 -9.30
CA ILE A 70 16.01 0.66 -8.13
C ILE A 70 14.81 1.16 -7.30
N ALA A 71 14.65 2.48 -7.14
CA ALA A 71 13.53 3.03 -6.39
C ALA A 71 12.18 2.84 -7.08
N LYS A 72 12.16 2.73 -8.42
CA LYS A 72 10.94 2.42 -9.20
C LYS A 72 10.34 1.05 -8.89
N VAL A 73 11.10 0.15 -8.27
CA VAL A 73 10.59 -1.18 -7.87
C VAL A 73 9.41 -1.06 -6.91
N VAL A 74 9.43 -0.11 -5.98
CA VAL A 74 8.35 0.06 -4.99
C VAL A 74 7.01 0.45 -5.64
N PRO A 75 6.91 1.56 -6.40
CA PRO A 75 5.64 1.91 -7.03
C PRO A 75 5.18 0.87 -8.04
N PHE A 76 6.10 0.21 -8.73
CA PHE A 76 5.74 -0.85 -9.67
C PHE A 76 5.16 -2.08 -8.97
N ALA A 77 5.81 -2.53 -7.90
CA ALA A 77 5.29 -3.61 -7.06
C ALA A 77 3.92 -3.22 -6.48
N TYR A 78 3.77 -2.01 -5.94
CA TYR A 78 2.50 -1.54 -5.39
C TYR A 78 1.37 -1.63 -6.42
N ILE A 79 1.57 -1.10 -7.63
CA ILE A 79 0.58 -1.15 -8.71
C ILE A 79 0.21 -2.59 -9.07
N LEU A 80 1.20 -3.46 -9.27
CA LEU A 80 0.95 -4.85 -9.64
C LEU A 80 0.12 -5.57 -8.58
N TYR A 81 0.52 -5.46 -7.32
CA TYR A 81 -0.19 -6.11 -6.23
C TYR A 81 -1.59 -5.52 -6.00
N SER A 82 -1.79 -4.21 -6.20
CA SER A 82 -3.14 -3.64 -6.12
C SER A 82 -4.07 -4.20 -7.21
N ILE A 83 -3.59 -4.23 -8.47
CA ILE A 83 -4.39 -4.75 -9.60
C ILE A 83 -4.67 -6.24 -9.41
N PHE A 84 -3.65 -7.04 -9.08
CA PHE A 84 -3.84 -8.46 -8.82
C PHE A 84 -4.70 -8.73 -7.58
N GLY A 85 -4.59 -7.89 -6.56
CA GLY A 85 -5.47 -7.91 -5.40
C GLY A 85 -6.93 -7.76 -5.80
N TRP A 86 -7.26 -6.76 -6.63
CA TRP A 86 -8.64 -6.58 -7.10
C TRP A 86 -9.13 -7.76 -7.94
N ILE A 87 -8.33 -8.24 -8.89
CA ILE A 87 -8.67 -9.41 -9.71
C ILE A 87 -8.92 -10.63 -8.81
N TYR A 88 -8.04 -10.86 -7.82
CA TYR A 88 -8.14 -11.96 -6.90
C TYR A 88 -9.35 -11.84 -5.97
N GLY A 89 -9.64 -10.63 -5.47
CA GLY A 89 -10.82 -10.33 -4.66
C GLY A 89 -12.11 -10.62 -5.42
N PHE A 90 -12.24 -10.12 -6.65
CA PHE A 90 -13.41 -10.41 -7.50
C PHE A 90 -13.53 -11.90 -7.81
N TYR A 91 -12.42 -12.57 -8.11
CA TYR A 91 -12.42 -14.00 -8.36
C TYR A 91 -12.93 -14.81 -7.16
N LEU A 92 -12.58 -14.41 -5.93
CA LEU A 92 -13.02 -15.10 -4.72
C LEU A 92 -14.46 -14.74 -4.32
N LEU A 93 -14.92 -13.53 -4.65
CA LEU A 93 -16.28 -13.08 -4.36
C LEU A 93 -17.31 -13.58 -5.38
N LYS A 94 -16.89 -14.04 -6.56
CA LYS A 94 -17.79 -14.52 -7.63
C LYS A 94 -18.77 -15.60 -7.13
N ASP A 95 -18.32 -16.48 -6.24
CA ASP A 95 -19.11 -17.61 -5.73
C ASP A 95 -20.10 -17.16 -4.64
N GLN A 96 -19.89 -16.00 -4.03
CA GLN A 96 -20.80 -15.40 -3.05
C GLN A 96 -21.84 -14.48 -3.71
N ALA A 97 -21.57 -13.96 -4.89
CA ALA A 97 -22.41 -12.98 -5.57
C ALA A 97 -23.83 -13.48 -5.92
N GLY A 98 -24.06 -14.79 -5.96
CA GLY A 98 -25.37 -15.38 -6.27
C GLY A 98 -26.34 -15.44 -5.09
N ASP A 99 -25.85 -15.42 -3.84
CA ASP A 99 -26.65 -15.71 -2.63
C ASP A 99 -26.86 -14.48 -1.73
N ILE A 100 -26.24 -13.34 -2.05
CA ILE A 100 -26.25 -12.16 -1.20
C ILE A 100 -27.29 -11.14 -1.70
N LYS A 101 -28.22 -10.74 -0.82
CA LYS A 101 -29.26 -9.74 -1.11
C LYS A 101 -28.79 -8.30 -0.91
N ASP A 102 -27.77 -8.08 -0.08
CA ASP A 102 -27.25 -6.76 0.26
C ASP A 102 -25.72 -6.77 0.46
N VAL A 103 -25.04 -5.70 0.05
CA VAL A 103 -23.55 -5.65 0.06
C VAL A 103 -22.99 -5.77 1.48
N ASP A 104 -23.76 -5.33 2.49
CA ASP A 104 -23.40 -5.43 3.91
C ASP A 104 -23.31 -6.88 4.43
N ASP A 105 -23.94 -7.84 3.74
CA ASP A 105 -23.89 -9.26 4.08
C ASP A 105 -22.70 -9.97 3.42
N MET A 106 -21.98 -9.28 2.53
CA MET A 106 -20.78 -9.81 1.89
C MET A 106 -19.61 -9.89 2.88
N SER A 107 -18.97 -11.05 2.93
CA SER A 107 -17.81 -11.29 3.80
C SER A 107 -16.55 -11.46 2.97
N MET A 108 -15.54 -10.64 3.25
CA MET A 108 -14.24 -10.73 2.62
C MET A 108 -13.62 -12.12 2.84
N PRO A 109 -13.27 -12.85 1.77
CA PRO A 109 -12.69 -14.19 1.89
C PRO A 109 -11.33 -14.16 2.61
N ILE A 110 -11.08 -15.15 3.48
CA ILE A 110 -9.83 -15.24 4.26
C ILE A 110 -8.58 -15.21 3.36
N LYS A 111 -8.65 -15.88 2.20
CA LYS A 111 -7.56 -15.91 1.23
C LYS A 111 -7.20 -14.52 0.69
N TYR A 112 -8.18 -13.63 0.50
CA TYR A 112 -7.94 -12.25 0.10
C TYR A 112 -7.27 -11.43 1.21
N MET A 113 -7.68 -11.64 2.46
CA MET A 113 -7.07 -10.98 3.62
C MET A 113 -5.63 -11.47 3.87
N ASP A 114 -5.34 -12.75 3.63
CA ASP A 114 -3.98 -13.30 3.67
C ASP A 114 -3.11 -12.68 2.57
N TYR A 115 -3.63 -12.60 1.34
CA TYR A 115 -2.96 -11.94 0.23
C TYR A 115 -2.61 -10.49 0.56
N SER A 116 -3.57 -9.72 1.07
CA SER A 116 -3.39 -8.30 1.41
C SER A 116 -2.36 -8.11 2.52
N LEU A 117 -2.36 -8.99 3.52
CA LEU A 117 -1.33 -8.99 4.56
C LEU A 117 0.07 -9.32 3.99
N SER A 118 0.18 -10.33 3.12
CA SER A 118 1.46 -10.65 2.46
C SER A 118 1.95 -9.50 1.59
N PHE A 119 1.06 -8.86 0.83
CA PHE A 119 1.35 -7.68 0.04
C PHE A 119 1.91 -6.54 0.91
N SER A 120 1.24 -6.23 2.03
CA SER A 120 1.70 -5.19 2.95
C SER A 120 3.12 -5.44 3.47
N LEU A 121 3.44 -6.70 3.79
CA LEU A 121 4.75 -7.09 4.29
C LEU A 121 5.82 -6.92 3.20
N VAL A 122 5.56 -7.41 1.98
CA VAL A 122 6.49 -7.28 0.85
C VAL A 122 6.81 -5.81 0.60
N ILE A 123 5.79 -4.96 0.47
CA ILE A 123 6.00 -3.53 0.26
C ILE A 123 6.73 -2.86 1.41
N THR A 124 6.42 -3.24 2.66
CA THR A 124 7.12 -2.71 3.84
C THR A 124 8.62 -3.02 3.77
N VAL A 125 8.97 -4.29 3.57
CA VAL A 125 10.37 -4.73 3.53
C VAL A 125 11.10 -4.09 2.34
N THR A 126 10.50 -4.08 1.15
CA THR A 126 11.12 -3.49 -0.04
C THR A 126 11.31 -1.97 0.11
N SER A 127 10.34 -1.27 0.69
CA SER A 127 10.44 0.18 0.93
C SER A 127 11.54 0.51 1.93
N ILE A 128 11.64 -0.24 3.04
CA ILE A 128 12.74 -0.10 4.02
C ILE A 128 14.09 -0.39 3.37
N ALA A 129 14.20 -1.49 2.62
CA ALA A 129 15.46 -1.88 1.98
C ALA A 129 15.97 -0.82 1.01
N ILE A 130 15.08 -0.26 0.18
CA ILE A 130 15.43 0.81 -0.75
C ILE A 130 15.74 2.10 0.01
N PHE A 131 15.00 2.45 1.05
CA PHE A 131 15.29 3.62 1.87
C PHE A 131 16.70 3.54 2.49
N ILE A 132 17.07 2.39 3.06
CA ILE A 132 18.41 2.13 3.59
C ILE A 132 19.46 2.22 2.47
N ASN A 133 19.20 1.64 1.30
CA ASN A 133 20.10 1.74 0.16
C ASN A 133 20.33 3.21 -0.25
N MET A 134 19.29 4.04 -0.23
CA MET A 134 19.42 5.47 -0.53
C MET A 134 20.25 6.22 0.52
N LEU A 135 20.12 5.87 1.80
CA LEU A 135 20.97 6.42 2.87
C LEU A 135 22.44 6.02 2.69
N MET A 136 22.71 4.74 2.45
CA MET A 136 24.08 4.23 2.30
C MET A 136 24.81 4.85 1.09
N ASN A 137 24.08 5.19 0.04
CA ASN A 137 24.62 5.83 -1.16
C ASN A 137 24.62 7.38 -1.09
N GLY A 138 24.29 7.97 0.06
CA GLY A 138 24.29 9.43 0.25
C GLY A 138 23.21 10.19 -0.55
N VAL A 139 22.21 9.48 -1.07
CA VAL A 139 21.08 10.09 -1.82
C VAL A 139 20.11 10.78 -0.87
N ILE A 140 20.06 10.32 0.38
CA ILE A 140 19.35 10.95 1.49
C ILE A 140 20.39 11.13 2.61
N ALA A 141 20.47 12.32 3.20
CA ALA A 141 21.29 12.58 4.37
C ALA A 141 20.38 13.03 5.51
N PHE A 142 20.50 12.39 6.68
CA PHE A 142 19.96 12.93 7.92
C PHE A 142 21.02 13.86 8.49
N ASN A 143 20.83 15.16 8.32
CA ASN A 143 21.60 16.12 9.10
C ASN A 143 20.97 16.14 10.50
N VAL A 144 21.52 15.34 11.41
CA VAL A 144 21.16 15.39 12.82
C VAL A 144 21.90 16.59 13.39
N ALA A 145 21.26 17.76 13.31
CA ALA A 145 21.70 18.96 13.99
C ALA A 145 21.55 18.82 15.51
#